data_AF-A0A3A6TAP6-F1
#
_entry.id   AF-A0A3A6TAP6-F1
#
_cell.length_a   1.000
_cell.length_b   1.000
_cell.length_c   1.000
_cell.angle_alpha   90.00
_cell.angle_beta   90.00
_cell.angle_gamma   90.00
#
_symmetry.space_group_name_H-M   'P 1'
#
loop_
_entity.id
_entity.type
_entity.pdbx_description
1 polymer ?
#
loop_
_entity_poly.entity_id
_entity_poly.type
_entity_poly.pdbx_seq_one_letter_code
_entity_poly.pdbx_strand_id
1 'polypeptide(L)'
;MKWNSTSRTALIKIESLLLRLFKEEPFHNLYHLYGKKPLTTKYGGTCTDKTLSFIHEARSLGFNAQLHTGYIQGEEIHRLARVTINNRIFFADPGNGWPSLKLYPADEKICFPCFGMFYRTEITNNKISVFHTRNNKEFLQLEINPIPRPDIEIKENINNRFNSDISYPFKGKLRFSLVVDNQFLFLRDERLEIYSESEFSLIEGIKRELLPKILRERFRYESALLLKYLTDDSLNIK
;
A
#
# COMPACT_ATOMS: atom_id res chain seq x y z
N MET A 1 21.04 18.59 7.59
CA MET A 1 20.14 19.76 7.71
C MET A 1 19.26 19.54 8.94
N LYS A 2 19.18 20.48 9.90
CA LYS A 2 18.33 20.31 11.10
C LYS A 2 16.89 20.71 10.76
N TRP A 3 15.95 19.77 10.87
CA TRP A 3 14.53 20.03 10.72
C TRP A 3 14.03 20.96 11.84
N ASN A 4 13.20 21.95 11.51
CA ASN A 4 12.50 22.72 12.54
C ASN A 4 11.41 21.87 13.22
N SER A 5 11.00 22.25 14.42
CA SER A 5 10.04 21.50 15.25
C SER A 5 8.68 21.29 14.54
N THR A 6 8.23 22.26 13.76
CA THR A 6 6.98 22.21 12.98
C THR A 6 7.04 21.15 11.89
N SER A 7 8.12 21.08 11.11
CA SER A 7 8.30 20.04 10.08
C SER A 7 8.32 18.64 10.71
N ARG A 8 9.01 18.48 11.84
CA ARG A 8 9.09 17.19 12.54
C ARG A 8 7.73 16.73 13.04
N THR A 9 6.93 17.65 13.56
CA THR A 9 5.56 17.35 14.03
C THR A 9 4.66 16.93 12.87
N ALA A 10 4.75 17.63 11.73
CA ALA A 10 4.01 17.30 10.52
C ALA A 10 4.36 15.90 9.98
N LEU A 11 5.66 15.56 9.93
CA LEU A 11 6.13 14.22 9.55
C LEU A 11 5.59 13.12 10.48
N ILE A 12 5.70 13.31 11.79
CA ILE A 12 5.20 12.32 12.77
C ILE A 12 3.70 12.10 12.57
N LYS A 13 2.93 13.18 12.37
CA LYS A 13 1.47 13.11 12.20
C LYS A 13 1.09 12.30 10.95
N ILE A 14 1.75 12.53 9.81
CA ILE A 14 1.41 11.83 8.57
C ILE A 14 1.96 10.39 8.52
N GLU A 15 3.11 10.10 9.13
CA GLU A 15 3.60 8.73 9.29
C GLU A 15 2.72 7.94 10.27
N SER A 16 2.18 8.60 11.30
CA SER A 16 1.18 7.99 12.19
C SER A 16 -0.12 7.67 11.45
N LEU A 17 -0.53 8.53 10.50
CA LEU A 17 -1.64 8.22 9.59
C LEU A 17 -1.33 6.98 8.74
N LEU A 18 -0.13 6.89 8.13
CA LEU A 18 0.27 5.69 7.39
C LEU A 18 0.15 4.42 8.23
N LEU A 19 0.73 4.42 9.43
CA LEU A 19 0.68 3.27 10.33
C LEU A 19 -0.77 2.89 10.69
N ARG A 20 -1.61 3.87 10.99
CA ARG A 20 -3.04 3.65 11.27
C ARG A 20 -3.73 2.95 10.09
N LEU A 21 -3.55 3.46 8.87
CA LEU A 21 -4.16 2.86 7.68
C LEU A 21 -3.59 1.49 7.32
N PHE A 22 -2.34 1.18 7.69
CA PHE A 22 -1.80 -0.18 7.59
C PHE A 22 -2.39 -1.17 8.60
N LYS A 23 -2.97 -0.67 9.71
CA LYS A 23 -3.65 -1.46 10.74
C LYS A 23 -5.14 -1.61 10.47
N GLU A 24 -5.78 -0.60 9.89
CA GLU A 24 -7.23 -0.54 9.71
C GLU A 24 -7.70 -0.99 8.32
N GLU A 25 -6.91 -0.71 7.28
CA GLU A 25 -7.28 -0.99 5.90
C GLU A 25 -6.32 -2.02 5.30
N PRO A 26 -6.77 -3.24 4.97
CA PRO A 26 -5.88 -4.22 4.37
C PRO A 26 -5.45 -3.84 2.95
N PHE A 27 -4.23 -4.21 2.57
CA PHE A 27 -3.91 -4.34 1.16
C PHE A 27 -4.46 -5.67 0.67
N HIS A 28 -5.22 -5.68 -0.42
CA HIS A 28 -5.64 -6.92 -1.06
C HIS A 28 -6.06 -6.74 -2.52
N ASN A 29 -6.13 -7.84 -3.26
CA ASN A 29 -6.61 -7.86 -4.65
C ASN A 29 -7.96 -8.57 -4.84
N LEU A 30 -8.73 -8.77 -3.77
CA LEU A 30 -10.03 -9.45 -3.81
C LEU A 30 -10.98 -8.88 -4.89
N TYR A 31 -11.09 -7.56 -5.02
CA TYR A 31 -11.89 -6.92 -6.08
C TYR A 31 -11.54 -7.43 -7.48
N HIS A 32 -10.25 -7.52 -7.81
CA HIS A 32 -9.80 -8.07 -9.09
C HIS A 32 -10.04 -9.57 -9.22
N LEU A 33 -9.91 -10.32 -8.12
CA LEU A 33 -10.15 -11.77 -8.13
C LEU A 33 -11.61 -12.15 -8.37
N TYR A 34 -12.54 -11.29 -7.94
CA TYR A 34 -13.98 -11.50 -8.09
C TYR A 34 -14.58 -10.66 -9.23
N GLY A 35 -13.78 -9.86 -9.94
CA GLY A 35 -14.25 -8.99 -11.02
C GLY A 35 -15.23 -7.90 -10.56
N LYS A 36 -15.14 -7.45 -9.30
CA LYS A 36 -16.03 -6.45 -8.70
C LYS A 36 -15.28 -5.15 -8.46
N LYS A 37 -15.93 -4.01 -8.74
CA LYS A 37 -15.35 -2.69 -8.43
C LYS A 37 -15.51 -2.39 -6.92
N PRO A 38 -14.58 -1.68 -6.29
CA PRO A 38 -14.77 -1.23 -4.91
C PRO A 38 -15.89 -0.20 -4.83
N LEU A 39 -16.81 -0.37 -3.89
CA LEU A 39 -17.85 0.63 -3.57
C LEU A 39 -17.34 1.75 -2.65
N THR A 40 -16.27 1.47 -1.91
CA THR A 40 -15.66 2.37 -0.92
C THR A 40 -14.21 1.95 -0.68
N THR A 41 -13.36 2.88 -0.23
CA THR A 41 -11.98 2.58 0.17
C THR A 41 -11.87 2.00 1.58
N LYS A 42 -12.96 2.05 2.38
CA LYS A 42 -12.98 1.61 3.79
C LYS A 42 -12.52 0.16 4.00
N TYR A 43 -12.76 -0.71 3.02
CA TYR A 43 -12.43 -2.14 3.13
C TYR A 43 -11.01 -2.46 2.64
N GLY A 44 -10.20 -1.43 2.35
CA GLY A 44 -8.89 -1.61 1.76
C GLY A 44 -8.96 -1.94 0.26
N GLY A 45 -7.90 -2.53 -0.25
CA GLY A 45 -7.77 -2.85 -1.66
C GLY A 45 -6.34 -2.76 -2.15
N THR A 46 -6.17 -2.46 -3.43
CA THR A 46 -4.85 -2.38 -4.08
C THR A 46 -4.15 -1.06 -3.78
N CYS A 47 -3.01 -0.83 -4.44
CA CYS A 47 -2.28 0.44 -4.33
C CYS A 47 -3.14 1.66 -4.63
N THR A 48 -4.08 1.51 -5.57
CA THR A 48 -5.04 2.55 -5.92
C THR A 48 -5.97 2.89 -4.76
N ASP A 49 -6.63 1.89 -4.21
CA ASP A 49 -7.70 2.08 -3.21
C ASP A 49 -7.11 2.65 -1.90
N LYS A 50 -5.96 2.09 -1.46
CA LYS A 50 -5.24 2.57 -0.28
C LYS A 50 -4.67 3.97 -0.45
N THR A 51 -4.16 4.31 -1.63
CA THR A 51 -3.63 5.66 -1.90
C THR A 51 -4.75 6.70 -1.89
N LEU A 52 -5.90 6.39 -2.48
CA LEU A 52 -7.06 7.29 -2.45
C LEU A 52 -7.57 7.50 -1.02
N SER A 53 -7.64 6.45 -0.20
CA SER A 53 -8.00 6.56 1.22
C SER A 53 -7.02 7.47 1.97
N PHE A 54 -5.71 7.21 1.81
CA PHE A 54 -4.68 8.03 2.44
C PHE A 54 -4.73 9.50 2.01
N ILE A 55 -4.91 9.80 0.71
CA ILE A 55 -5.00 11.19 0.24
C ILE A 55 -6.20 11.90 0.85
N HIS A 56 -7.35 11.22 0.93
CA HIS A 56 -8.56 11.78 1.54
C HIS A 56 -8.32 12.14 3.02
N GLU A 57 -7.79 11.20 3.79
CA GLU A 57 -7.47 11.36 5.22
C GLU A 57 -6.33 12.38 5.46
N ALA A 58 -5.30 12.40 4.62
CA ALA A 58 -4.22 13.38 4.74
C ALA A 58 -4.74 14.81 4.49
N ARG A 59 -5.62 14.98 3.50
CA ARG A 59 -6.26 16.27 3.21
C ARG A 59 -7.18 16.72 4.34
N SER A 60 -7.95 15.81 4.94
CA SER A 60 -8.80 16.13 6.10
C SER A 60 -7.98 16.61 7.32
N LEU A 61 -6.74 16.12 7.45
CA LEU A 61 -5.77 16.57 8.46
C LEU A 61 -5.03 17.86 8.11
N GLY A 62 -5.32 18.48 6.96
CA GLY A 62 -4.75 19.74 6.49
C GLY A 62 -3.48 19.61 5.64
N PHE A 63 -3.10 18.41 5.21
CA PHE A 63 -1.93 18.22 4.36
C PHE A 63 -2.22 18.46 2.88
N ASN A 64 -1.25 19.05 2.18
CA ASN A 64 -1.24 19.07 0.72
C ASN A 64 -0.79 17.70 0.19
N ALA A 65 -1.76 16.81 -0.03
CA ALA A 65 -1.56 15.49 -0.62
C ALA A 65 -2.20 15.40 -2.01
N GLN A 66 -1.50 14.80 -2.97
CA GLN A 66 -1.90 14.67 -4.37
C GLN A 66 -1.64 13.24 -4.85
N LEU A 67 -2.39 12.83 -5.88
CA LEU A 67 -2.23 11.51 -6.46
C LEU A 67 -0.95 11.49 -7.29
N HIS A 68 -0.20 10.40 -7.20
CA HIS A 68 1.04 10.20 -7.92
C HIS A 68 1.19 8.75 -8.36
N THR A 69 2.20 8.49 -9.18
CA THR A 69 2.44 7.20 -9.78
C THR A 69 3.91 6.79 -9.66
N GLY A 70 4.14 5.49 -9.67
CA GLY A 70 5.45 4.88 -9.58
C GLY A 70 5.57 3.68 -10.50
N TYR A 71 6.79 3.25 -10.68
CA TYR A 71 7.17 2.18 -11.58
C TYR A 71 7.50 0.92 -10.78
N ILE A 72 6.94 -0.21 -11.18
CA ILE A 72 7.31 -1.54 -10.68
C ILE A 72 7.76 -2.33 -11.90
N GLN A 73 9.00 -2.85 -11.87
CA GLN A 73 9.59 -3.58 -13.00
C GLN A 73 9.57 -2.79 -14.32
N GLY A 74 9.71 -1.46 -14.25
CA GLY A 74 9.68 -0.56 -15.41
C GLY A 74 8.28 -0.11 -15.84
N GLU A 75 7.21 -0.73 -15.31
CA GLU A 75 5.83 -0.42 -15.67
C GLU A 75 5.18 0.59 -14.73
N GLU A 76 4.48 1.59 -15.28
CA GLU A 76 3.86 2.69 -14.53
C GLU A 76 2.50 2.31 -13.91
N ILE A 77 2.52 1.26 -13.09
CA ILE A 77 1.32 0.59 -12.59
C ILE A 77 1.08 0.80 -11.09
N HIS A 78 1.99 1.48 -10.39
CA HIS A 78 1.87 1.72 -8.96
C HIS A 78 1.28 3.09 -8.66
N ARG A 79 0.46 3.18 -7.62
CA ARG A 79 -0.15 4.44 -7.16
C ARG A 79 0.32 4.73 -5.75
N LEU A 80 0.68 5.98 -5.51
CA LEU A 80 1.17 6.49 -4.25
C LEU A 80 0.76 7.96 -4.08
N ALA A 81 0.95 8.54 -2.90
CA ALA A 81 0.61 9.92 -2.63
C ALA A 81 1.86 10.80 -2.63
N ARG A 82 1.80 11.92 -3.36
CA ARG A 82 2.77 13.02 -3.25
C ARG A 82 2.29 13.98 -2.16
N VAL A 83 3.12 14.27 -1.18
CA VAL A 83 2.81 15.16 -0.05
C VAL A 83 3.80 16.31 -0.03
N THR A 84 3.31 17.54 0.14
CA THR A 84 4.15 18.72 0.35
C THR A 84 4.12 19.13 1.82
N ILE A 85 5.29 19.16 2.47
CA ILE A 85 5.44 19.61 3.86
C ILE A 85 6.54 20.68 3.87
N ASN A 86 6.18 21.91 4.24
CA ASN A 86 7.11 23.06 4.30
C ASN A 86 7.97 23.18 3.02
N ASN A 87 7.30 23.18 1.86
CA ASN A 87 7.88 23.26 0.51
C ASN A 87 8.80 22.10 0.11
N ARG A 88 8.91 21.05 0.93
CA ARG A 88 9.60 19.80 0.58
C ARG A 88 8.60 18.75 0.11
N ILE A 89 9.06 17.92 -0.83
CA ILE A 89 8.26 16.89 -1.48
C ILE A 89 8.56 15.55 -0.85
N PHE A 90 7.50 14.82 -0.52
CA PHE A 90 7.55 13.48 0.03
C PHE A 90 6.60 12.57 -0.73
N PHE A 91 6.86 11.28 -0.65
CA PHE A 91 6.03 10.24 -1.21
C PHE A 91 5.61 9.26 -0.13
N ALA A 92 4.31 9.07 0.01
CA ALA A 92 3.70 8.11 0.92
C ALA A 92 3.19 6.92 0.09
N ASP A 93 3.61 5.71 0.46
CA ASP A 93 3.20 4.50 -0.23
C ASP A 93 2.38 3.57 0.69
N PRO A 94 1.12 3.93 0.97
CA PRO A 94 0.22 3.08 1.75
C PRO A 94 -0.11 1.78 0.98
N GLY A 95 0.11 1.78 -0.33
CA GLY A 95 -0.47 0.85 -1.28
C GLY A 95 0.45 -0.28 -1.74
N ASN A 96 1.69 -0.34 -1.28
CA ASN A 96 2.71 -1.28 -1.77
C ASN A 96 2.36 -2.76 -1.53
N GLY A 97 1.52 -3.03 -0.53
CA GLY A 97 1.29 -4.38 -0.01
C GLY A 97 2.36 -4.84 0.99
N TRP A 98 3.39 -4.02 1.23
CA TRP A 98 4.38 -4.14 2.31
C TRP A 98 4.36 -2.88 3.18
N PRO A 99 4.77 -2.94 4.46
CA PRO A 99 4.57 -1.84 5.42
C PRO A 99 5.62 -0.73 5.26
N SER A 100 5.46 0.08 4.21
CA SER A 100 6.22 1.30 3.94
C SER A 100 5.78 2.43 4.89
N LEU A 101 6.22 2.36 6.15
CA LEU A 101 5.72 3.24 7.23
C LEU A 101 6.34 4.65 7.29
N LYS A 102 7.34 4.94 6.45
CA LYS A 102 7.98 6.25 6.37
C LYS A 102 7.66 6.94 5.06
N LEU A 103 7.67 8.27 5.09
CA LEU A 103 7.63 9.07 3.89
C LEU A 103 8.98 9.03 3.17
N TYR A 104 8.99 8.86 1.86
CA TYR A 104 10.19 8.97 1.03
C TYR A 104 10.39 10.42 0.59
N PRO A 105 11.42 11.13 1.07
CA PRO A 105 11.73 12.47 0.59
C PRO A 105 12.21 12.42 -0.87
N ALA A 106 11.90 13.46 -1.63
CA ALA A 106 12.36 13.57 -3.02
C ALA A 106 13.84 13.95 -3.16
N ASP A 107 14.42 14.51 -2.10
CA ASP A 107 15.70 15.22 -2.09
C ASP A 107 16.74 14.59 -1.16
N GLU A 108 16.37 13.62 -0.32
CA GLU A 108 17.29 12.92 0.56
C GLU A 108 17.04 11.42 0.63
N LYS A 109 18.12 10.66 0.74
CA LYS A 109 18.07 9.22 0.98
C LYS A 109 17.60 8.97 2.40
N ILE A 110 16.75 7.97 2.57
CA ILE A 110 16.34 7.49 3.89
C ILE A 110 16.61 6.02 4.03
N CYS A 111 16.62 5.58 5.28
CA CYS A 111 16.86 4.22 5.66
C CYS A 111 16.14 3.95 6.98
N PHE A 112 15.34 2.90 7.05
CA PHE A 112 14.59 2.55 8.25
C PHE A 112 14.25 1.06 8.30
N PRO A 113 14.28 0.45 9.50
CA PRO A 113 13.70 -0.87 9.72
C PRO A 113 12.19 -0.79 9.99
N CYS A 114 11.47 -1.89 9.74
CA CYS A 114 10.16 -2.16 10.31
C CYS A 114 9.85 -3.65 10.27
N PHE A 115 9.35 -4.22 11.37
CA PHE A 115 8.96 -5.63 11.45
C PHE A 115 10.05 -6.60 10.96
N GLY A 116 11.32 -6.37 11.35
CA GLY A 116 12.44 -7.22 10.94
C GLY A 116 12.80 -7.12 9.45
N MET A 117 12.16 -6.20 8.72
CA MET A 117 12.48 -5.82 7.35
C MET A 117 13.20 -4.48 7.34
N PHE A 118 13.80 -4.14 6.21
CA PHE A 118 14.59 -2.94 6.07
C PHE A 118 14.33 -2.24 4.74
N TYR A 119 14.14 -0.93 4.79
CA TYR A 119 13.90 -0.09 3.64
C TYR A 119 15.03 0.91 3.49
N ARG A 120 15.42 1.19 2.26
CA ARG A 120 16.32 2.30 1.93
C ARG A 120 15.94 2.92 0.60
N THR A 121 16.29 4.18 0.41
CA THR A 121 16.15 4.85 -0.88
C THR A 121 17.50 5.26 -1.47
N GLU A 122 17.57 5.21 -2.79
CA GLU A 122 18.60 5.91 -3.56
C GLU A 122 17.95 7.00 -4.41
N ILE A 123 18.74 8.03 -4.72
CA ILE A 123 18.33 9.12 -5.60
C ILE A 123 19.40 9.25 -6.67
N THR A 124 19.02 9.00 -7.91
CA THR A 124 19.92 8.98 -9.06
C THR A 124 19.17 9.51 -10.27
N ASN A 125 19.77 10.44 -11.02
CA ASN A 125 19.15 11.04 -12.22
C ASN A 125 17.72 11.55 -11.98
N ASN A 126 17.49 12.21 -10.83
CA ASN A 126 16.18 12.72 -10.42
C ASN A 126 15.11 11.62 -10.32
N LYS A 127 15.48 10.40 -9.95
CA LYS A 127 14.60 9.26 -9.74
C LYS A 127 14.89 8.69 -8.35
N ILE A 128 13.83 8.34 -7.62
CA ILE A 128 13.93 7.72 -6.30
C ILE A 128 13.75 6.22 -6.50
N SER A 129 14.74 5.41 -6.12
CA SER A 129 14.65 3.96 -6.13
C SER A 129 14.46 3.48 -4.69
N VAL A 130 13.37 2.75 -4.43
CA VAL A 130 13.02 2.21 -3.11
C VAL A 130 13.42 0.74 -3.07
N PHE A 131 14.31 0.40 -2.16
CA PHE A 131 14.78 -0.95 -1.91
C PHE A 131 14.19 -1.48 -0.62
N HIS A 132 13.77 -2.74 -0.66
CA HIS A 132 13.21 -3.46 0.47
C HIS A 132 13.99 -4.76 0.68
N THR A 133 14.63 -4.88 1.83
CA THR A 133 15.33 -6.08 2.28
C THR A 133 14.47 -6.87 3.25
N ARG A 134 14.30 -8.16 2.94
CA ARG A 134 13.61 -9.15 3.79
C ARG A 134 14.29 -10.50 3.63
N ASN A 135 14.36 -11.29 4.71
CA ASN A 135 15.02 -12.59 4.70
C ASN A 135 16.45 -12.52 4.11
N ASN A 136 17.20 -11.49 4.49
CA ASN A 136 18.57 -11.21 4.03
C ASN A 136 18.73 -11.02 2.52
N LYS A 137 17.64 -10.73 1.79
CA LYS A 137 17.67 -10.45 0.35
C LYS A 137 17.05 -9.09 0.08
N GLU A 138 17.76 -8.28 -0.69
CA GLU A 138 17.30 -6.97 -1.12
C GLU A 138 16.57 -7.06 -2.45
N PHE A 139 15.49 -6.30 -2.57
CA PHE A 139 14.67 -6.20 -3.77
C PHE A 139 14.44 -4.73 -4.12
N LEU A 140 14.65 -4.35 -5.39
CA LEU A 140 14.10 -3.11 -5.90
C LEU A 140 12.58 -3.24 -5.94
N GLN A 141 11.89 -2.42 -5.15
CA GLN A 141 10.46 -2.54 -4.92
C GLN A 141 9.66 -1.61 -5.81
N LEU A 142 10.15 -0.38 -5.97
CA LEU A 142 9.44 0.73 -6.58
C LEU A 142 10.45 1.76 -7.04
N GLU A 143 10.14 2.44 -8.13
CA GLU A 143 10.83 3.65 -8.53
C GLU A 143 9.88 4.81 -8.76
N ILE A 144 10.27 6.02 -8.36
CA ILE A 144 9.43 7.22 -8.40
C ILE A 144 10.14 8.30 -9.20
N ASN A 145 9.47 8.83 -10.22
CA ASN A 145 9.83 10.10 -10.83
C ASN A 145 9.17 11.23 -10.02
N PRO A 146 9.91 12.17 -9.43
CA PRO A 146 9.35 13.20 -8.56
C PRO A 146 8.62 14.31 -9.32
N ILE A 147 8.73 14.36 -10.66
CA ILE A 147 8.01 15.31 -11.50
C ILE A 147 6.50 15.04 -11.36
N PRO A 148 5.70 16.05 -10.94
CA PRO A 148 4.27 15.87 -10.74
C PRO A 148 3.57 15.52 -12.05
N ARG A 149 2.49 14.74 -11.94
CA ARG A 149 1.59 14.43 -13.05
C ARG A 149 0.21 15.02 -12.82
N PRO A 150 -0.55 15.32 -13.89
CA PRO A 150 -1.94 15.73 -13.75
C PRO A 150 -2.79 14.62 -13.09
N ASP A 151 -3.54 14.99 -12.04
CA ASP A 151 -4.47 14.08 -11.34
C ASP A 151 -5.46 13.40 -12.31
N ILE A 152 -5.86 14.10 -13.37
CA ILE A 152 -6.87 13.63 -14.34
C ILE A 152 -6.40 12.37 -15.06
N GLU A 153 -5.19 12.37 -15.61
CA GLU A 153 -4.62 11.22 -16.34
C GLU A 153 -4.53 9.98 -15.43
N ILE A 154 -4.10 10.18 -14.18
CA ILE A 154 -3.98 9.06 -13.23
C ILE A 154 -5.36 8.52 -12.86
N LYS A 155 -6.36 9.39 -12.67
CA LYS A 155 -7.75 9.00 -12.37
C LYS A 155 -8.41 8.25 -13.53
N GLU A 156 -8.16 8.64 -14.77
CA GLU A 156 -8.65 7.92 -15.94
C GLU A 156 -8.08 6.49 -15.98
N ASN A 157 -6.77 6.33 -15.75
CA ASN A 157 -6.16 5.02 -15.67
C ASN A 157 -6.75 4.17 -14.52
N ILE A 158 -6.96 4.79 -13.35
CA ILE A 158 -7.62 4.14 -12.20
C ILE A 158 -9.03 3.67 -12.57
N ASN A 159 -9.83 4.49 -13.24
CA ASN A 159 -11.21 4.13 -13.62
C ASN A 159 -11.25 2.98 -14.63
N ASN A 160 -10.24 2.90 -15.50
CA ASN A 160 -10.13 1.86 -16.52
C ASN A 160 -9.57 0.53 -16.01
N ARG A 161 -9.06 0.45 -14.76
CA ARG A 161 -8.35 -0.74 -14.23
C ARG A 161 -9.14 -2.05 -14.19
N PHE A 162 -10.47 -1.98 -14.28
CA PHE A 162 -11.35 -3.15 -14.36
C PHE A 162 -11.88 -3.43 -15.76
N ASN A 163 -11.66 -2.50 -16.71
CA ASN A 163 -12.14 -2.55 -18.08
C ASN A 163 -11.01 -2.72 -19.11
N SER A 164 -9.75 -2.56 -18.69
CA SER A 164 -8.56 -2.59 -19.55
C SER A 164 -7.86 -3.94 -19.50
N ASP A 165 -7.17 -4.32 -20.59
CA ASP A 165 -6.26 -5.48 -20.66
C ASP A 165 -4.97 -5.32 -19.82
N ILE A 166 -4.92 -4.36 -18.88
CA ILE A 166 -3.78 -4.16 -17.98
C ILE A 166 -3.60 -5.42 -17.14
N SER A 167 -2.49 -6.12 -17.39
CA SER A 167 -2.09 -7.28 -16.60
C SER A 167 -1.48 -6.82 -15.28
N TYR A 168 -2.27 -6.85 -14.21
CA TYR A 168 -1.75 -6.60 -12.87
C TYR A 168 -0.83 -7.75 -12.40
N PRO A 169 0.25 -7.46 -11.64
CA PRO A 169 1.25 -8.46 -11.21
C PRO A 169 0.69 -9.56 -10.29
N PHE A 170 -0.54 -9.41 -9.84
CA PHE A 170 -1.27 -10.35 -8.98
C PHE A 170 -2.48 -10.99 -9.68
N LYS A 171 -2.58 -10.95 -11.01
CA LYS A 171 -3.67 -11.60 -11.76
C LYS A 171 -3.77 -13.09 -11.37
N GLY A 172 -4.96 -13.50 -10.91
CA GLY A 172 -5.26 -14.88 -10.48
C GLY A 172 -4.63 -15.34 -9.16
N LYS A 173 -3.82 -14.50 -8.49
CA LYS A 173 -3.11 -14.86 -7.25
C LYS A 173 -3.66 -14.10 -6.05
N LEU A 174 -3.89 -14.75 -4.92
CA LEU A 174 -4.40 -14.10 -3.73
C LEU A 174 -3.32 -13.27 -3.04
N ARG A 175 -3.61 -12.01 -2.76
CA ARG A 175 -2.80 -11.14 -1.91
C ARG A 175 -3.68 -10.51 -0.85
N PHE A 176 -3.27 -10.60 0.40
CA PHE A 176 -3.89 -9.90 1.52
C PHE A 176 -2.81 -9.59 2.57
N SER A 177 -2.64 -8.34 2.96
CA SER A 177 -1.74 -7.96 4.04
C SER A 177 -2.31 -6.88 4.96
N LEU A 178 -1.89 -6.92 6.22
CA LEU A 178 -2.31 -6.01 7.27
C LEU A 178 -1.26 -6.01 8.39
N VAL A 179 -1.14 -4.90 9.10
CA VAL A 179 -0.44 -4.87 10.40
C VAL A 179 -1.41 -5.25 11.50
N VAL A 180 -1.09 -6.29 12.27
CA VAL A 180 -1.87 -6.75 13.42
C VAL A 180 -0.98 -6.66 14.65
N ASP A 181 -1.40 -5.89 15.65
CA ASP A 181 -0.60 -5.56 16.83
C ASP A 181 0.79 -5.00 16.43
N ASN A 182 1.85 -5.77 16.68
CA ASN A 182 3.24 -5.46 16.37
C ASN A 182 3.82 -6.40 15.29
N GLN A 183 2.95 -7.00 14.48
CA GLN A 183 3.32 -7.91 13.40
C GLN A 183 2.79 -7.42 12.06
N PHE A 184 3.53 -7.69 11.00
CA PHE A 184 3.06 -7.55 9.63
C PHE A 184 2.74 -8.92 9.06
N LEU A 185 1.48 -9.13 8.68
CA LEU A 185 0.99 -10.38 8.12
C LEU A 185 0.79 -10.22 6.61
N PHE A 186 1.27 -11.18 5.82
CA PHE A 186 1.08 -11.21 4.38
C PHE A 186 0.68 -12.60 3.90
N LEU A 187 -0.61 -12.74 3.59
CA LEU A 187 -1.17 -13.89 2.89
C LEU A 187 -0.92 -13.75 1.39
N ARG A 188 -0.20 -14.72 0.83
CA ARG A 188 0.17 -14.81 -0.59
C ARG A 188 -0.15 -16.20 -1.08
N ASP A 189 -1.28 -16.32 -1.78
CA ASP A 189 -1.83 -17.61 -2.22
C ASP A 189 -2.06 -18.52 -1.00
N GLU A 190 -1.38 -19.66 -0.95
CA GLU A 190 -1.53 -20.66 0.11
C GLU A 190 -0.54 -20.48 1.27
N ARG A 191 0.17 -19.34 1.32
CA ARG A 191 1.18 -19.05 2.33
C ARG A 191 0.82 -17.80 3.13
N LEU A 192 0.96 -17.86 4.45
CA LEU A 192 0.91 -16.71 5.34
C LEU A 192 2.31 -16.46 5.90
N GLU A 193 2.90 -15.35 5.49
CA GLU A 193 4.16 -14.83 6.03
C GLU A 193 3.84 -13.91 7.21
N ILE A 194 4.52 -14.07 8.35
CA ILE A 194 4.34 -13.26 9.55
C ILE A 194 5.70 -12.70 9.95
N TYR A 195 5.80 -11.37 9.98
CA TYR A 195 7.00 -10.62 10.27
C TYR A 195 6.85 -9.83 11.58
N SER A 196 7.89 -9.81 12.40
CA SER A 196 8.02 -9.00 13.61
C SER A 196 9.45 -8.46 13.70
N GLU A 197 9.74 -7.61 14.69
CA GLU A 197 11.09 -7.04 14.84
C GLU A 197 12.22 -8.07 14.91
N SER A 198 11.98 -9.24 15.52
CA SER A 198 13.01 -10.26 15.76
C SER A 198 12.72 -11.61 15.11
N GLU A 199 11.48 -11.87 14.68
CA GLU A 199 11.04 -13.19 14.22
C GLU A 199 10.34 -13.12 12.88
N PHE A 200 10.59 -14.15 12.06
CA PHE A 200 9.85 -14.47 10.86
C PHE A 200 9.25 -15.87 11.01
N SER A 201 7.97 -16.02 10.71
CA SER A 201 7.31 -17.32 10.62
C SER A 201 6.50 -17.46 9.34
N LEU A 202 6.34 -18.70 8.89
CA LEU A 202 5.65 -19.05 7.66
C LEU A 202 4.67 -20.19 7.93
N ILE A 203 3.43 -20.01 7.48
CA ILE A 203 2.40 -21.06 7.48
C ILE A 203 2.05 -21.34 6.02
N GLU A 204 2.18 -22.60 5.59
CA GLU A 204 1.89 -23.04 4.22
C GLU A 204 0.63 -23.92 4.15
N GLY A 205 0.17 -24.23 2.94
CA GLY A 205 -0.98 -25.12 2.71
C GLY A 205 -2.34 -24.49 3.05
N ILE A 206 -2.43 -23.15 3.07
CA ILE A 206 -3.68 -22.44 3.31
C ILE A 206 -4.61 -22.60 2.10
N LYS A 207 -5.72 -23.30 2.31
CA LYS A 207 -6.78 -23.43 1.30
C LYS A 207 -7.60 -22.15 1.20
N ARG A 208 -7.95 -21.76 -0.04
CA ARG A 208 -8.74 -20.54 -0.32
C ARG A 208 -10.13 -20.55 0.34
N GLU A 209 -10.75 -21.70 0.49
CA GLU A 209 -12.03 -21.87 1.21
C GLU A 209 -11.96 -21.45 2.68
N LEU A 210 -10.76 -21.48 3.28
CA LEU A 210 -10.53 -21.04 4.66
C LEU A 210 -10.25 -19.54 4.77
N LEU A 211 -10.27 -18.79 3.68
CA LEU A 211 -10.00 -17.35 3.67
C LEU A 211 -10.85 -16.59 4.71
N PRO A 212 -12.19 -16.76 4.79
CA PRO A 212 -12.98 -16.02 5.79
C PRO A 212 -12.53 -16.30 7.23
N LYS A 213 -12.20 -17.57 7.51
CA LYS A 213 -11.69 -18.00 8.82
C LYS A 213 -10.35 -17.34 9.14
N ILE A 214 -9.42 -17.33 8.18
CA ILE A 214 -8.09 -16.76 8.35
C ILE A 214 -8.13 -15.24 8.52
N LEU A 215 -8.96 -14.54 7.73
CA LEU A 215 -9.11 -13.10 7.87
C LEU A 215 -9.63 -12.72 9.27
N ARG A 216 -10.59 -13.47 9.80
CA ARG A 216 -11.11 -13.24 11.14
C ARG A 216 -10.09 -13.61 12.23
N GLU A 217 -9.51 -14.81 12.17
CA GLU A 217 -8.71 -15.35 13.29
C GLU A 217 -7.27 -14.83 13.32
N ARG A 218 -6.65 -14.61 12.15
CA ARG A 218 -5.25 -14.14 12.06
C ARG A 218 -5.16 -12.64 11.82
N PHE A 219 -5.96 -12.13 10.89
CA PHE A 219 -5.93 -10.71 10.54
C PHE A 219 -6.83 -9.84 11.43
N ARG A 220 -7.67 -10.44 12.29
CA ARG A 220 -8.69 -9.73 13.10
C ARG A 220 -9.54 -8.78 12.25
N TYR A 221 -9.80 -9.18 11.02
CA TYR A 221 -10.48 -8.36 10.03
C TYR A 221 -11.88 -8.90 9.76
N GLU A 222 -12.88 -8.08 10.06
CA GLU A 222 -14.30 -8.39 9.84
C GLU A 222 -14.67 -8.28 8.36
N SER A 223 -14.44 -9.37 7.64
CA SER A 223 -14.60 -9.43 6.18
C SER A 223 -16.02 -9.77 5.72
N ALA A 224 -16.98 -9.98 6.61
CA ALA A 224 -18.29 -10.55 6.27
C ALA A 224 -19.04 -9.72 5.21
N LEU A 225 -19.11 -8.40 5.37
CA LEU A 225 -19.77 -7.50 4.41
C LEU A 225 -19.03 -7.44 3.08
N LEU A 226 -17.70 -7.35 3.12
CA LEU A 226 -16.87 -7.35 1.91
C LEU A 226 -17.05 -8.64 1.13
N LEU A 227 -16.95 -9.80 1.79
CA LEU A 227 -17.10 -11.09 1.14
C LEU A 227 -18.50 -11.28 0.59
N LYS A 228 -19.54 -10.89 1.33
CA LYS A 228 -20.92 -10.90 0.82
C LYS A 228 -21.03 -10.11 -0.47
N TYR A 229 -20.50 -8.89 -0.52
CA TYR A 229 -20.49 -8.07 -1.73
C TYR A 229 -19.74 -8.75 -2.89
N LEU A 230 -18.60 -9.39 -2.60
CA LEU A 230 -17.77 -10.01 -3.63
C LEU A 230 -18.39 -11.28 -4.23
N THR A 231 -19.15 -12.04 -3.45
CA THR A 231 -19.73 -13.33 -3.88
C THR A 231 -21.17 -13.25 -4.35
N ASP A 232 -21.88 -12.16 -4.03
CA ASP A 232 -23.28 -11.98 -4.40
C ASP A 232 -23.38 -11.27 -5.76
N ASP A 233 -23.88 -11.98 -6.76
CA ASP A 233 -24.06 -11.44 -8.12
C ASP A 233 -25.29 -10.55 -8.26
N SER A 234 -26.23 -10.60 -7.31
CA SER A 234 -27.37 -9.68 -7.27
C SER A 234 -26.98 -8.25 -6.87
N LEU A 235 -25.79 -8.06 -6.29
CA LEU A 235 -25.25 -6.76 -5.89
C LEU A 235 -24.37 -6.10 -6.96
N ASN A 236 -24.38 -6.63 -8.19
CA ASN A 236 -23.76 -5.95 -9.34
C ASN A 236 -24.58 -4.71 -9.72
N ILE A 237 -24.14 -3.55 -9.24
CA ILE A 237 -24.61 -2.27 -9.76
C ILE A 237 -24.06 -2.15 -11.20
N LYS A 238 -24.96 -2.16 -12.18
CA LYS A 238 -24.67 -1.91 -13.60
C LYS A 238 -24.06 -0.53 -13.80
#